data_AF-A0A6G2RMV9-F1
#
_entry.id   AF-A0A6G2RMV9-F1
#
_cell.length_a   1.000
_cell.length_b   1.000
_cell.length_c   1.000
_cell.angle_alpha   90.00
_cell.angle_beta   90.00
_cell.angle_gamma   90.00
#
_symmetry.space_group_name_H-M   'P 1'
#
loop_
_entity.id
_entity.type
_entity.pdbx_description
1 polymer ?
#
loop_
_entity_poly.entity_id
_entity_poly.type
_entity_poly.pdbx_seq_one_letter_code
_entity_poly.pdbx_strand_id
1 'polypeptide(L)'
;MSRVTGLSADGTRGTFEFDLTGHEARRRAEVLAALGDSWDPVAVLADEAAAQRLLYSGLDADQQALYARLVADGVLPAAEQG
;
A
#
# COMPACT_ATOMS: atom_id res chain seq x y z
N MET A 1 -13.75 16.95 -9.52
CA MET A 1 -13.90 18.29 -8.91
C MET A 1 -14.31 18.15 -7.45
N SER A 2 -13.38 18.36 -6.54
CA SER A 2 -13.64 18.42 -5.10
C SER A 2 -13.66 19.88 -4.65
N ARG A 3 -14.59 20.22 -3.77
CA ARG A 3 -14.83 21.60 -3.33
C ARG A 3 -14.55 21.71 -1.84
N VAL A 4 -13.72 22.67 -1.45
CA VAL A 4 -13.46 23.02 -0.05
C VAL A 4 -13.90 24.46 0.17
N THR A 5 -14.83 24.65 1.10
CA THR A 5 -15.27 25.98 1.54
C THR A 5 -14.58 26.32 2.85
N GLY A 6 -13.91 27.47 2.89
CA GLY A 6 -13.13 27.91 4.05
C GLY A 6 -13.45 29.35 4.41
N LEU A 7 -13.21 29.71 5.67
CA LEU A 7 -13.08 31.10 6.10
C LEU A 7 -11.60 31.47 6.06
N SER A 8 -11.27 32.52 5.33
CA SER A 8 -9.93 33.08 5.33
C SER A 8 -9.65 33.80 6.66
N ALA A 9 -8.38 34.03 6.97
CA ALA A 9 -7.95 34.70 8.21
C ALA A 9 -8.51 36.14 8.35
N ASP A 10 -8.90 36.76 7.25
CA ASP A 10 -9.54 38.09 7.22
C ASP A 10 -11.08 38.05 7.39
N GLY A 11 -11.66 36.88 7.64
CA GLY A 11 -13.10 36.69 7.79
C GLY A 11 -13.87 36.46 6.48
N THR A 12 -13.21 36.56 5.33
CA THR A 12 -13.84 36.36 4.02
C THR A 12 -14.13 34.88 3.78
N ARG A 13 -15.36 34.57 3.36
CA ARG A 13 -15.78 33.21 3.00
C ARG A 13 -15.49 32.97 1.52
N GLY A 14 -14.74 31.91 1.22
CA GLY A 14 -14.33 31.56 -0.14
C GLY A 14 -14.53 30.09 -0.44
N THR A 15 -14.72 29.79 -1.73
CA THR A 15 -14.79 28.42 -2.25
C THR A 15 -13.55 28.14 -3.08
N PHE A 16 -12.81 27.09 -2.71
CA PHE A 16 -11.73 26.55 -3.52
C PHE A 16 -12.21 25.30 -4.23
N GLU A 17 -11.94 25.21 -5.53
CA GLU A 17 -12.22 24.04 -6.35
C GLU A 17 -10.90 23.41 -6.79
N PHE A 18 -10.76 22.11 -6.53
CA PHE A 18 -9.60 21.32 -6.91
C PHE A 18 -10.02 20.16 -7.80
N ASP A 19 -9.29 19.95 -8.89
CA ASP A 19 -9.40 18.72 -9.66
C ASP A 19 -8.50 17.63 -9.07
N LEU A 20 -8.92 17.04 -7.95
CA LEU A 20 -8.15 15.96 -7.32
C LEU A 20 -7.93 14.75 -8.24
N THR A 21 -8.87 14.49 -9.16
CA THR A 21 -8.75 13.40 -10.12
C THR A 21 -7.61 13.67 -11.09
N GLY A 22 -7.55 14.87 -11.69
CA GLY A 22 -6.45 15.28 -12.54
C GLY A 22 -5.11 15.32 -11.80
N HIS A 23 -5.10 15.84 -10.56
CA HIS A 23 -3.89 15.85 -9.74
C HIS A 23 -3.39 14.45 -9.38
N GLU A 24 -4.28 13.52 -9.04
CA GLU A 24 -3.91 12.14 -8.73
C GLU A 24 -3.43 11.39 -9.98
N ALA A 25 -4.07 11.61 -11.13
CA ALA A 25 -3.61 11.05 -12.40
C ALA A 25 -2.18 11.51 -12.72
N ARG A 26 -1.89 12.80 -12.53
CA ARG A 26 -0.54 13.35 -12.69
C ARG A 26 0.43 12.70 -11.71
N ARG A 27 0.11 12.65 -10.41
CA ARG A 27 0.99 12.04 -9.40
C ARG A 27 1.35 10.60 -9.77
N ARG A 28 0.37 9.79 -10.19
CA ARG A 28 0.60 8.39 -10.61
C ARG A 28 1.48 8.30 -11.85
N ALA A 29 1.27 9.17 -12.84
CA ALA A 29 2.10 9.20 -14.05
C ALA A 29 3.57 9.52 -13.72
N GLU A 30 3.83 10.51 -12.86
CA GLU A 30 5.19 10.85 -12.43
C GLU A 30 5.84 9.71 -11.62
N VAL A 31 5.07 9.00 -10.79
CA VAL A 31 5.56 7.81 -10.06
C VAL A 31 5.95 6.70 -11.03
N LEU A 32 5.11 6.38 -12.02
CA LEU A 32 5.42 5.36 -13.03
C LEU A 32 6.64 5.75 -13.86
N ALA A 33 6.76 7.02 -14.23
CA ALA A 33 7.94 7.53 -14.95
C ALA A 33 9.23 7.40 -14.11
N ALA A 34 9.16 7.65 -12.80
CA ALA A 34 10.31 7.51 -11.90
C ALA A 34 10.74 6.05 -11.67
N LEU A 35 9.80 5.10 -11.72
CA LEU A 35 10.10 3.66 -11.63
C LEU A 35 10.80 3.15 -12.89
N GLY A 36 10.49 3.76 -14.05
CA GLY A 36 11.16 3.50 -15.32
C GLY A 36 10.72 2.20 -16.01
N ASP A 37 11.16 2.03 -17.25
CA ASP A 37 10.69 0.95 -18.14
C ASP A 37 11.14 -0.46 -17.71
N SER A 38 12.14 -0.56 -16.83
CA SER A 38 12.61 -1.83 -16.27
C SER A 38 11.78 -2.32 -15.10
N TRP A 39 10.84 -1.52 -14.60
CA TRP A 39 10.00 -1.92 -13.48
C TRP A 39 8.94 -2.93 -13.92
N ASP A 40 9.07 -4.16 -13.42
CA ASP A 40 8.08 -5.21 -13.58
C ASP A 40 7.26 -5.36 -12.28
N PRO A 41 6.03 -4.83 -12.22
CA PRO A 41 5.20 -4.90 -11.02
C PRO A 41 4.81 -6.34 -10.67
N VAL A 42 4.74 -7.25 -11.64
CA VAL A 42 4.39 -8.66 -11.39
C VAL A 42 5.58 -9.36 -10.73
N ALA A 43 6.79 -9.12 -11.22
CA ALA A 43 8.01 -9.65 -10.60
C ALA A 43 8.17 -9.14 -9.15
N VAL A 44 7.96 -7.84 -8.90
CA VAL A 44 8.05 -7.26 -7.55
C VAL A 44 7.04 -7.91 -6.59
N LEU A 45 5.80 -8.16 -7.02
CA LEU A 45 4.81 -8.84 -6.20
C LEU A 45 5.17 -10.31 -5.93
N ALA A 46 5.73 -11.01 -6.92
CA ALA A 46 6.18 -12.38 -6.76
C ALA A 46 7.37 -12.48 -5.78
N ASP A 47 8.31 -11.53 -5.87
CA ASP A 47 9.47 -11.44 -4.98
C ASP A 47 9.04 -11.13 -3.54
N GLU A 48 8.08 -10.23 -3.35
CA GLU A 48 7.51 -9.93 -2.03
C GLU A 48 6.84 -11.18 -1.42
N ALA A 49 6.06 -11.92 -2.20
CA ALA A 49 5.46 -13.18 -1.74
C ALA A 49 6.53 -14.23 -1.39
N ALA A 50 7.64 -14.27 -2.13
CA ALA A 50 8.77 -15.14 -1.81
C ALA A 50 9.47 -14.72 -0.52
N ALA A 51 9.71 -13.42 -0.31
CA ALA A 51 10.27 -12.88 0.92
C ALA A 51 9.38 -13.18 2.13
N GLN A 52 8.05 -13.04 1.97
CA GLN A 52 7.08 -13.36 3.02
C GLN A 52 7.14 -14.83 3.45
N ARG A 53 7.33 -15.76 2.51
CA ARG A 53 7.54 -17.19 2.83
C ARG A 53 8.84 -17.42 3.59
N LEU A 54 9.90 -16.69 3.26
CA LEU A 54 11.20 -16.82 3.95
C LEU A 54 11.13 -16.39 5.42
N LEU A 55 10.34 -15.37 5.76
CA LEU A 55 10.17 -14.89 7.14
C LEU A 55 9.70 -15.97 8.12
N TYR A 56 8.89 -16.92 7.63
CA TYR A 56 8.37 -18.04 8.42
C TYR A 56 8.93 -19.38 7.94
N SER A 57 10.05 -19.35 7.21
CA SER A 57 10.77 -20.56 6.82
C SER A 57 11.64 -21.05 7.97
N GLY A 58 11.76 -22.37 8.11
CA GLY A 58 12.64 -22.98 9.11
C GLY A 58 12.19 -22.83 10.56
N LEU A 59 10.90 -22.56 10.81
CA LEU A 59 10.34 -22.57 12.15
C LEU A 59 10.46 -23.98 12.76
N ASP A 60 10.86 -24.04 14.01
CA ASP A 60 10.75 -25.26 14.81
C ASP A 60 9.28 -25.56 15.17
N ALA A 61 9.04 -26.69 15.85
CA ALA A 61 7.69 -27.13 16.16
C ALA A 61 6.92 -26.14 17.06
N ASP A 62 7.59 -25.52 18.03
CA ASP A 62 6.96 -24.59 18.97
C ASP A 62 6.66 -23.26 18.28
N GLN A 63 7.60 -22.79 17.45
CA GLN A 63 7.44 -21.60 16.63
C GLN A 63 6.33 -21.78 15.59
N GLN A 64 6.24 -22.95 14.96
CA GLN A 64 5.19 -23.26 14.00
C GLN A 64 3.81 -23.28 14.67
N ALA A 65 3.70 -23.81 15.88
CA ALA A 65 2.45 -23.81 16.65
C ALA A 65 2.03 -22.38 17.03
N LEU A 66 2.98 -21.54 17.44
CA LEU A 66 2.71 -20.12 17.70
C LEU A 66 2.28 -19.38 16.44
N TYR A 67 2.98 -19.59 15.32
CA TYR A 67 2.62 -19.01 14.03
C TYR A 67 1.19 -19.37 13.63
N ALA A 68 0.82 -20.66 13.70
CA ALA A 68 -0.52 -21.12 13.38
C ALA A 68 -1.60 -20.45 14.26
N ARG A 69 -1.34 -20.26 15.55
CA ARG A 69 -2.24 -19.55 16.45
C ARG A 69 -2.38 -18.08 16.06
N LEU A 70 -1.28 -17.40 15.79
CA LEU A 70 -1.31 -15.98 15.42
C LEU A 70 -2.02 -15.75 14.08
N VAL A 71 -1.94 -16.70 13.15
CA VAL A 71 -2.73 -16.68 11.91
C VAL A 71 -4.22 -16.87 12.21
N ALA A 72 -4.58 -17.84 13.05
CA ALA A 72 -5.98 -18.09 13.43
C ALA A 72 -6.62 -16.89 14.16
N ASP A 73 -5.83 -16.20 14.98
CA ASP A 73 -6.24 -14.99 15.71
C ASP A 73 -6.24 -13.73 14.81
N GLY A 74 -5.79 -13.84 13.55
CA GLY A 74 -5.75 -12.73 12.58
C GLY A 74 -4.63 -11.71 12.83
N VAL A 75 -3.68 -12.03 13.72
CA VAL A 75 -2.52 -11.19 14.04
C VAL A 75 -1.49 -11.24 12.92
N LEU A 76 -1.26 -12.42 12.34
CA LEU A 76 -0.37 -12.61 11.21
C LEU A 76 -1.15 -13.03 9.96
N PRO A 77 -0.69 -12.60 8.77
CA PRO A 77 -1.24 -13.12 7.52
C PRO A 77 -0.87 -14.61 7.38
N ALA A 78 -1.81 -15.40 6.86
CA ALA A 78 -1.47 -16.72 6.35
C ALA A 78 -0.44 -16.55 5.23
N ALA A 79 0.62 -17.35 5.24
CA ALA A 79 1.50 -17.42 4.09
C ALA A 79 0.64 -17.83 2.89
N GLU A 80 0.54 -16.95 1.89
CA GLU A 80 -0.13 -17.24 0.63
C GLU A 80 0.46 -18.55 0.10
N GLN A 81 -0.34 -19.62 0.12
CA GLN A 81 0.00 -20.87 -0.52
C GLN A 81 -0.15 -20.62 -2.03
N GLY A 82 0.94 -20.19 -2.66
CA GLY A 82 1.05 -20.16 -4.12
C GLY A 82 0.89 -21.55 -4.71
#